data_AF-A0AAD1ZZ91-F1
#
_entry.id   AF-A0AAD1ZZ91-F1
#
_cell.length_a   1.000
_cell.length_b   1.000
_cell.length_c   1.000
_cell.angle_alpha   90.00
_cell.angle_beta   90.00
_cell.angle_gamma   90.00
#
_symmetry.space_group_name_H-M   'P 1'
#
loop_
_entity.id
_entity.type
_entity.pdbx_description
1 polymer ?
#
loop_
_entity_poly.entity_id
_entity_poly.type
_entity_poly.pdbx_seq_one_letter_code
_entity_poly.pdbx_strand_id
1 'polypeptide(L)'
;MGWSVYRSGQARPGQELYTQKEGAFGKTLAISGCENNTSNYNPVSWWDFYGNQTPNLKFMAKRILGLTTSSSGCERNWSVFESVHTKKRNRLDVTRMNNLVYVQFNARLMNKRRGGKIN
;
A
#
# COMPACT_ATOMS: atom_id res chain seq x y z
N MET A 1 -35.40 8.14 7.89
CA MET A 1 -34.45 8.02 9.03
C MET A 1 -33.94 6.58 9.11
N GLY A 2 -32.94 6.17 8.32
CA GLY A 2 -32.64 4.73 8.17
C GLY A 2 -31.20 4.34 7.85
N TRP A 3 -30.22 5.23 8.00
CA TRP A 3 -28.81 4.93 7.72
C TRP A 3 -27.85 5.17 8.90
N SER A 4 -28.35 5.67 10.03
CA SER A 4 -27.49 6.04 11.18
C SER A 4 -27.25 4.89 12.18
N VAL A 5 -28.07 3.83 12.15
CA VAL A 5 -28.03 2.76 13.18
C VAL A 5 -27.10 1.59 12.80
N TYR A 6 -26.72 1.46 11.52
CA TYR A 6 -25.89 0.35 11.05
C TYR A 6 -24.37 0.58 11.14
N ARG A 7 -23.93 1.71 11.72
CA ARG A 7 -22.50 2.05 11.82
C ARG A 7 -21.87 1.63 13.17
N SER A 8 -22.67 1.33 14.18
CA SER A 8 -22.18 1.27 15.57
C SER A 8 -22.08 -0.12 16.19
N GLY A 9 -22.42 -1.21 15.47
CA GLY A 9 -22.58 -2.54 16.10
C GLY A 9 -21.82 -3.71 15.47
N GLN A 10 -20.98 -3.50 14.45
CA GLN A 10 -20.28 -4.56 13.74
C GLN A 10 -18.84 -4.14 13.36
N ALA A 11 -18.15 -3.42 14.24
CA ALA A 11 -16.72 -3.27 14.03
C ALA A 11 -16.05 -4.62 14.32
N ARG A 12 -15.28 -5.13 13.35
CA ARG A 12 -14.60 -6.43 13.50
C ARG A 12 -13.70 -6.37 14.75
N PRO A 13 -13.61 -7.45 15.55
CA PRO A 13 -12.77 -7.47 16.75
C PRO A 13 -11.36 -6.93 16.43
N GLY A 14 -10.99 -5.83 17.09
CA GLY A 14 -9.71 -5.11 16.89
C GLY A 14 -9.77 -3.85 16.03
N GLN A 15 -10.77 -3.63 15.16
CA GLN A 15 -10.88 -2.34 14.44
C GLN A 15 -11.31 -1.17 15.36
N GLU A 16 -12.00 -1.48 16.45
CA GLU A 16 -12.40 -0.51 17.48
C GLU A 16 -11.17 0.08 18.17
N LEU A 17 -10.15 -0.72 18.49
CA LEU A 17 -8.92 -0.26 19.13
C LEU A 17 -8.22 0.85 18.33
N TYR A 18 -8.18 0.73 17.01
CA TYR A 18 -7.61 1.76 16.14
C TYR A 18 -8.50 3.01 16.09
N THR A 19 -9.80 2.82 15.88
CA THR A 19 -10.77 3.92 15.71
C THR A 19 -10.95 4.73 17.00
N GLN A 20 -10.97 4.06 18.15
CA GLN A 20 -11.12 4.66 19.47
C GLN A 20 -9.77 5.11 20.07
N LYS A 21 -8.66 4.92 19.33
CA LYS A 21 -7.29 5.22 19.79
C LYS A 21 -6.97 4.57 21.14
N GLU A 22 -7.32 3.31 21.30
CA GLU A 22 -7.06 2.54 22.52
C GLU A 22 -5.76 1.73 22.42
N GLY A 23 -5.24 1.30 23.58
CA GLY A 23 -4.05 0.46 23.65
C GLY A 23 -2.82 1.11 23.03
N ALA A 24 -2.17 0.41 22.10
CA ALA A 24 -0.95 0.89 21.46
C ALA A 24 -1.17 2.13 20.57
N PHE A 25 -2.39 2.34 20.06
CA PHE A 25 -2.74 3.45 19.17
C PHE A 25 -2.97 4.78 19.92
N GLY A 26 -3.31 4.72 21.21
CA GLY A 26 -3.52 5.90 22.06
C GLY A 26 -2.25 6.52 22.62
N LYS A 27 -1.09 5.88 22.43
CA LYS A 27 0.19 6.40 22.91
C LYS A 27 0.50 7.73 22.25
N THR A 28 1.01 8.70 23.01
CA THR A 28 1.38 10.03 22.50
C THR A 28 2.32 9.95 21.30
N LEU A 29 3.26 9.01 21.30
CA LEU A 29 4.17 8.77 20.17
C LEU A 29 3.46 8.19 18.94
N ALA A 30 2.44 7.34 19.13
CA ALA A 30 1.67 6.78 18.03
C ALA A 30 0.81 7.87 17.36
N ILE A 31 0.14 8.69 18.17
CA ILE A 31 -0.69 9.81 17.72
C ILE A 31 0.17 10.86 17.01
N SER A 32 1.25 11.31 17.66
CA SER A 32 2.17 12.30 17.09
C SER A 32 2.83 11.80 15.80
N GLY A 33 3.21 10.53 15.72
CA GLY A 33 3.77 9.96 14.49
C GLY A 33 2.75 9.92 13.33
N CYS A 34 1.48 9.65 13.62
CA CYS A 34 0.42 9.69 12.62
C CYS A 34 0.10 11.12 12.14
N GLU A 35 0.12 12.10 13.06
CA GLU A 35 -0.19 13.51 12.76
C GLU A 35 0.99 14.21 12.06
N ASN A 36 2.23 13.89 12.44
CA ASN A 36 3.45 14.49 11.91
C ASN A 36 4.11 13.56 10.86
N ASN A 37 3.41 13.32 9.76
CA ASN A 37 3.89 12.49 8.63
C ASN A 37 4.94 13.24 7.78
N THR A 38 6.12 13.49 8.36
CA THR A 38 7.25 14.15 7.67
C THR A 38 7.83 13.27 6.56
N SER A 39 8.62 13.83 5.64
CA SER A 39 9.24 13.10 4.52
C SER A 39 10.08 11.87 4.92
N ASN A 40 10.61 11.83 6.15
CA ASN A 40 11.37 10.69 6.69
C ASN A 40 10.49 9.67 7.45
N TYR A 41 9.18 9.91 7.52
CA TYR A 41 8.27 9.02 8.22
C TYR A 41 7.97 7.78 7.39
N ASN A 42 8.17 6.61 7.99
CA ASN A 42 7.82 5.34 7.37
C ASN A 42 6.50 4.82 7.97
N PRO A 43 5.37 4.97 7.25
CA PRO A 43 4.07 4.54 7.75
C PRO A 43 3.99 3.02 7.93
N VAL A 44 4.78 2.24 7.18
CA VAL A 44 4.86 0.78 7.33
C VAL A 44 5.46 0.41 8.68
N SER A 45 6.52 1.12 9.10
CA SER A 45 7.15 0.93 10.41
C SER A 45 6.22 1.31 11.56
N TRP A 46 5.43 2.37 11.42
CA TRP A 46 4.42 2.72 12.42
C TRP A 46 3.41 1.58 12.66
N TRP A 47 2.90 0.98 11.58
CA TRP A 47 2.03 -0.19 11.68
C TRP A 47 2.74 -1.40 12.28
N ASP A 48 4.07 -1.51 12.15
CA ASP A 48 4.85 -2.56 12.82
C ASP A 48 4.94 -2.38 14.33
N PHE A 49 5.10 -1.14 14.80
CA PHE A 49 5.22 -0.85 16.23
C PHE A 49 3.88 -0.84 16.97
N TYR A 50 2.84 -0.25 16.35
CA TYR A 50 1.57 0.01 17.05
C TYR A 50 0.43 -0.93 16.62
N GLY A 51 0.55 -1.60 15.46
CA GLY A 51 -0.48 -2.47 14.90
C GLY A 51 -0.54 -3.90 15.46
N ASN A 52 0.27 -4.24 16.48
CA ASN A 52 0.40 -5.62 16.95
C ASN A 52 -0.87 -6.16 17.61
N GLN A 53 -1.70 -5.29 18.17
CA GLN A 53 -3.00 -5.66 18.75
C GLN A 53 -4.07 -5.92 17.68
N THR A 54 -3.80 -5.61 16.41
CA THR A 54 -4.77 -5.69 15.31
C THR A 54 -4.14 -6.34 14.07
N PRO A 55 -3.74 -7.62 14.13
CA PRO A 55 -2.92 -8.26 13.10
C PRO A 55 -3.55 -8.22 11.71
N ASN A 56 -4.87 -8.41 11.61
CA ASN A 56 -5.59 -8.32 10.34
C ASN A 56 -5.59 -6.91 9.75
N LEU A 57 -5.77 -5.88 10.60
CA LEU A 57 -5.76 -4.48 10.18
C LEU A 57 -4.34 -4.05 9.77
N LYS A 58 -3.33 -4.42 10.59
CA LYS A 58 -1.92 -4.22 10.30
C LYS A 58 -1.54 -4.84 8.95
N PHE A 59 -1.95 -6.07 8.67
CA PHE A 59 -1.67 -6.73 7.39
C PHE A 59 -2.23 -5.94 6.21
N MET A 60 -3.52 -5.56 6.28
CA MET A 60 -4.17 -4.79 5.22
C MET A 60 -3.54 -3.40 5.03
N ALA A 61 -3.28 -2.69 6.12
CA ALA A 61 -2.69 -1.37 6.07
C ALA A 61 -1.28 -1.40 5.46
N LYS A 62 -0.44 -2.37 5.86
CA LYS A 62 0.89 -2.56 5.26
C LYS A 62 0.82 -2.92 3.78
N ARG A 63 -0.17 -3.71 3.36
CA ARG A 63 -0.40 -4.01 1.93
C ARG A 63 -0.76 -2.74 1.16
N ILE A 64 -1.72 -1.95 1.64
CA ILE A 64 -2.17 -0.71 1.02
C ILE A 64 -1.03 0.32 0.95
N LEU A 65 -0.31 0.52 2.04
CA LEU A 65 0.85 1.43 2.07
C LEU A 65 2.01 0.96 1.18
N GLY A 66 2.10 -0.35 0.94
CA GLY A 66 3.04 -0.94 -0.01
C GLY A 66 2.60 -0.82 -1.48
N LEU A 67 1.36 -0.42 -1.76
CA LEU A 67 0.90 -0.14 -3.12
C LEU A 67 1.45 1.20 -3.57
N THR A 68 2.03 1.24 -4.77
CA THR A 68 2.49 2.49 -5.36
C THR A 68 1.30 3.22 -5.99
N THR A 69 0.62 4.09 -5.24
CA THR A 69 -0.45 4.96 -5.75
C THR A 69 0.10 6.27 -6.33
N SER A 70 1.23 6.23 -7.01
CA SER A 70 1.76 7.39 -7.72
C SER A 70 1.23 7.41 -9.16
N SER A 71 0.60 8.51 -9.60
CA SER A 71 0.19 8.70 -11.01
C SER A 71 1.36 8.42 -11.96
N SER A 72 2.55 8.94 -11.65
CA SER A 72 3.77 8.73 -12.43
C SER A 72 4.27 7.27 -12.48
N GLY A 73 3.91 6.44 -11.50
CA GLY A 73 4.17 4.99 -11.52
C GLY A 73 3.19 4.27 -12.44
N CYS A 74 1.90 4.64 -12.35
CA CYS A 74 0.85 4.12 -13.21
C CYS A 74 1.07 4.50 -14.68
N GLU A 75 1.41 5.75 -14.97
CA GLU A 75 1.74 6.24 -16.32
C GLU A 75 2.93 5.49 -16.94
N ARG A 76 3.97 5.20 -16.14
CA ARG A 76 5.11 4.39 -16.61
C ARG A 76 4.73 2.93 -16.86
N ASN A 77 3.84 2.36 -16.05
CA ASN A 77 3.30 1.02 -16.32
C ASN A 77 2.44 1.01 -17.59
N TRP A 78 1.69 2.09 -17.83
CA TRP A 78 0.91 2.27 -19.04
C TRP A 78 1.78 2.41 -20.30
N SER A 79 2.87 3.17 -20.22
CA SER A 79 3.84 3.28 -21.33
C SER A 79 4.48 1.93 -21.68
N VAL A 80 4.73 1.06 -20.69
CA VAL A 80 5.19 -0.32 -20.95
C VAL A 80 4.12 -1.14 -21.65
N PHE A 81 2.87 -1.03 -21.19
CA PHE A 81 1.74 -1.70 -21.81
C PHE A 81 1.61 -1.29 -23.29
N GLU A 82 1.68 0.00 -23.58
CA GLU A 82 1.66 0.55 -24.94
C GLU A 82 2.84 0.03 -25.80
N SER A 83 4.04 -0.05 -25.24
CA SER A 83 5.22 -0.60 -25.93
C SER A 83 5.06 -2.08 -26.30
N VAL A 84 4.42 -2.87 -25.41
CA VAL A 84 4.10 -4.28 -25.68
C VAL A 84 2.96 -4.39 -26.70
N HIS A 85 2.04 -3.44 -26.73
CA HIS A 85 0.89 -3.36 -27.64
C HIS A 85 1.19 -2.68 -29.00
N THR A 86 2.44 -2.72 -29.45
CA THR A 86 2.83 -2.19 -30.77
C THR A 86 2.34 -3.10 -31.91
N LYS A 87 2.10 -2.54 -33.10
CA LYS A 87 1.67 -3.30 -34.31
C LYS A 87 2.55 -4.52 -34.63
N LYS A 88 3.82 -4.49 -34.23
CA LYS A 88 4.80 -5.58 -34.39
C LYS A 88 4.65 -6.72 -33.35
N ARG A 89 3.99 -6.49 -32.21
CA ARG A 89 3.77 -7.45 -31.10
C ARG A 89 2.30 -7.70 -30.76
N ASN A 90 1.36 -7.22 -31.59
CA ASN A 90 -0.09 -7.27 -31.37
C ASN A 90 -0.74 -8.69 -31.42
N ARG A 91 0.05 -9.76 -31.41
CA ARG A 91 -0.43 -11.17 -31.39
C ARG A 91 -0.22 -11.85 -30.03
N LEU A 92 0.17 -11.07 -29.01
CA LEU A 92 0.34 -11.60 -27.66
C LEU A 92 -1.02 -11.77 -26.98
N ASP A 93 -1.23 -12.93 -26.38
CA ASP A 93 -2.37 -13.16 -25.49
C ASP A 93 -2.37 -12.15 -24.32
N VAL A 94 -3.56 -11.72 -23.89
CA VAL A 94 -3.74 -10.73 -22.83
C VAL A 94 -3.07 -11.18 -21.52
N THR A 95 -3.12 -12.47 -21.21
CA THR A 95 -2.45 -13.04 -20.03
C THR A 95 -0.94 -12.88 -20.11
N ARG A 96 -0.37 -13.15 -21.30
CA ARG A 96 1.07 -13.02 -21.54
C ARG A 96 1.51 -11.56 -21.48
N MET A 97 0.69 -10.64 -21.99
CA MET A 97 0.94 -9.20 -21.90
C MET A 97 0.97 -8.72 -20.44
N ASN A 98 -0.04 -9.10 -19.64
CA ASN A 98 -0.09 -8.74 -18.21
C ASN A 98 1.13 -9.28 -17.44
N ASN A 99 1.56 -10.51 -17.73
CA ASN A 99 2.76 -11.10 -17.14
C ASN A 99 4.03 -10.31 -17.48
N LEU A 100 4.17 -9.83 -18.73
CA LEU A 100 5.33 -9.02 -19.14
C LEU A 100 5.36 -7.66 -18.43
N VAL A 101 4.22 -6.97 -18.34
CA VAL A 101 4.11 -5.71 -17.61
C VAL A 101 4.45 -5.92 -16.13
N TYR A 102 3.92 -6.98 -15.51
CA TYR A 102 4.19 -7.35 -14.11
C TYR A 102 5.68 -7.61 -13.85
N VAL A 103 6.32 -8.45 -14.67
CA VAL A 103 7.75 -8.78 -14.51
C VAL A 103 8.61 -7.53 -14.71
N GLN A 104 8.32 -6.71 -15.73
CA GLN A 104 9.07 -5.49 -16.00
C GLN A 104 8.93 -4.45 -14.88
N PHE A 105 7.72 -4.26 -14.34
CA PHE A 105 7.49 -3.38 -13.20
C PHE A 105 8.25 -3.86 -11.96
N ASN A 106 8.13 -5.14 -11.60
CA ASN A 106 8.81 -5.68 -10.42
C ASN A 106 10.32 -5.70 -10.56
N ALA A 107 10.86 -6.03 -11.73
CA ALA A 107 12.30 -5.98 -12.00
C ALA A 107 12.86 -4.56 -11.77
N ARG A 108 12.15 -3.53 -12.25
CA ARG A 108 12.50 -2.13 -12.01
C ARG A 108 12.45 -1.76 -10.53
N LEU A 109 11.41 -2.18 -9.82
CA LEU A 109 11.27 -1.93 -8.38
C LEU A 109 12.41 -2.57 -7.59
N MET A 110 12.78 -3.80 -7.93
CA MET A 110 13.89 -4.52 -7.30
C MET A 110 15.24 -3.87 -7.61
N ASN A 111 15.44 -3.37 -8.84
CA ASN A 111 16.65 -2.65 -9.21
C ASN A 111 16.77 -1.31 -8.46
N LYS A 112 15.68 -0.56 -8.29
CA LYS A 112 15.68 0.66 -7.46
C LYS A 112 16.05 0.36 -6.00
N ARG A 113 15.53 -0.73 -5.44
CA ARG A 113 15.87 -1.18 -4.07
C ARG A 113 17.33 -1.61 -3.93
N ARG A 114 17.93 -2.18 -4.99
CA ARG A 114 19.34 -2.58 -5.02
C ARG A 114 20.29 -1.38 -5.20
N GLY A 115 19.91 -0.40 -6.02
CA GLY A 115 20.69 0.82 -6.25
C GLY A 115 20.68 1.85 -5.11
N GLY A 116 19.86 1.65 -4.07
CA GLY A 116 19.86 2.46 -2.84
C GLY A 116 20.85 1.98 -1.77
N LYS A 117 21.73 1.01 -2.10
CA LYS A 117 22.84 0.57 -1.26
C LYS A 117 24.17 0.85 -1.98
N ILE A 118 24.57 2.10 -2.03
CA ILE A 118 25.96 2.47 -2.34
C ILE A 118 26.30 3.58 -1.34
N ASN A 119 27.40 3.35 -0.61
CA ASN A 119 27.96 4.23 0.42
C ASN A 119 28.16 5.66 -0.09
#